data_AF-A0A2J6WWT0-F1
#
_entry.id   AF-A0A2J6WWT0-F1
#
_cell.length_a   1.000
_cell.length_b   1.000
_cell.length_c   1.000
_cell.angle_alpha   90.00
_cell.angle_beta   90.00
_cell.angle_gamma   90.00
#
_symmetry.space_group_name_H-M   'P 1'
#
loop_
_entity.id
_entity.type
_entity.pdbx_description
1 polymer ?
#
loop_
_entity_poly.entity_id
_entity_poly.type
_entity_poly.pdbx_seq_one_letter_code
_entity_poly.pdbx_strand_id
1 'polypeptide(L)'
;MDPYLYLSILLFIILIMFIALYIHLRIKMEKKAMDTFKIWMNNTLITERENIRESIRKEYEALFEKWKRDYSDEIRKEAIKKSQDVLKGKVTEQIVPYFPDFPYDPRDVRFIGSPVDLVVFSGLREKDIVDEIVFVEIKTGKSRQSENEKKVEDAVRKGRVSYRVISLSKGTL
;
A
#
# COMPACT_ATOMS: atom_id res chain seq x y z
N MET A 1 -86.37 -51.44 -29.40
CA MET A 1 -85.36 -50.53 -28.83
C MET A 1 -85.71 -49.15 -29.32
N ASP A 2 -85.92 -48.19 -28.41
CA ASP A 2 -86.46 -46.88 -28.75
C ASP A 2 -85.38 -45.99 -29.39
N PRO A 3 -85.64 -45.40 -30.58
CA PRO A 3 -84.66 -44.60 -31.32
C PRO A 3 -84.17 -43.37 -30.54
N TYR A 4 -85.00 -42.84 -29.63
CA TYR A 4 -84.67 -41.71 -28.77
C TYR A 4 -83.58 -42.02 -27.73
N LEU A 5 -83.48 -43.28 -27.27
CA LEU A 5 -82.44 -43.69 -26.33
C LEU A 5 -81.05 -43.58 -26.98
N TYR A 6 -80.90 -44.05 -28.21
CA TYR A 6 -79.64 -43.95 -28.95
C TYR A 6 -79.24 -42.49 -29.23
N LEU A 7 -80.21 -41.63 -29.58
CA LEU A 7 -79.96 -40.21 -29.80
C LEU A 7 -79.49 -39.50 -28.51
N SER A 8 -80.11 -39.82 -27.37
CA SER A 8 -79.72 -39.25 -26.07
C SER A 8 -78.31 -39.68 -25.64
N ILE A 9 -77.96 -40.96 -25.86
CA ILE A 9 -76.61 -41.48 -25.60
C ILE A 9 -75.58 -40.81 -26.50
N LEU A 10 -75.89 -40.63 -27.79
CA LEU A 10 -75.02 -39.95 -28.75
C LEU A 10 -74.75 -38.48 -28.33
N LEU A 11 -75.80 -37.75 -27.95
CA LEU A 11 -75.68 -36.38 -27.46
C LEU A 11 -74.86 -36.30 -26.17
N PHE A 12 -75.03 -37.25 -25.25
CA PHE A 12 -74.26 -37.32 -24.02
C PHE A 12 -72.78 -37.60 -24.27
N ILE A 13 -72.46 -38.50 -25.21
CA ILE A 13 -71.08 -38.78 -25.64
C ILE A 13 -70.45 -37.54 -26.28
N ILE A 14 -71.18 -36.84 -27.15
CA ILE A 14 -70.73 -35.60 -27.77
C ILE A 14 -70.48 -34.52 -26.71
N LEU A 15 -71.38 -34.38 -25.73
CA LEU A 15 -71.22 -33.44 -24.63
C LEU A 15 -69.97 -33.75 -23.79
N ILE A 16 -69.76 -35.02 -23.43
CA ILE A 16 -68.54 -35.45 -22.72
C ILE A 16 -67.29 -35.15 -23.56
N MET A 17 -67.32 -35.41 -24.86
CA MET A 17 -66.22 -35.13 -25.77
C MET A 17 -65.88 -33.63 -25.80
N PHE A 18 -66.90 -32.76 -25.86
CA PHE A 18 -66.71 -31.31 -25.79
C PHE A 18 -66.16 -30.84 -24.44
N ILE A 19 -66.64 -31.40 -23.32
CA ILE A 19 -66.12 -31.09 -21.98
C ILE A 19 -64.66 -31.52 -21.86
N ALA A 20 -64.32 -32.72 -22.31
CA ALA A 20 -62.94 -33.22 -22.28
C ALA A 20 -62.01 -32.37 -23.16
N LEU A 21 -62.47 -31.98 -24.35
CA LEU A 21 -61.74 -31.06 -25.25
C LEU A 21 -61.52 -29.69 -24.61
N TYR A 22 -62.56 -29.12 -23.98
CA TYR A 22 -62.47 -27.85 -23.27
C TYR A 22 -61.45 -27.91 -22.12
N ILE A 23 -61.52 -28.95 -21.28
CA ILE A 23 -60.56 -29.16 -20.17
C ILE A 23 -59.14 -29.29 -20.72
N HIS A 24 -58.93 -30.07 -21.78
CA HIS A 24 -57.63 -30.26 -22.40
C HIS A 24 -57.03 -28.95 -22.95
N LEU A 25 -57.84 -28.17 -23.67
CA LEU A 25 -57.42 -26.87 -24.19
C LEU A 25 -57.07 -25.88 -23.08
N ARG A 26 -57.87 -25.85 -22.01
CA ARG A 26 -57.66 -24.96 -20.87
C ARG A 26 -56.33 -25.25 -20.16
N ILE A 27 -56.03 -26.53 -19.91
CA ILE A 27 -54.76 -26.96 -19.29
C ILE A 27 -53.57 -26.59 -20.18
N LYS A 28 -53.69 -26.78 -21.50
CA LYS A 28 -52.62 -26.43 -22.45
C LYS A 28 -52.32 -24.94 -22.48
N MET A 29 -53.36 -24.10 -22.40
CA MET A 29 -53.22 -22.64 -22.36
C MET A 29 -52.55 -22.16 -21.07
N GLU A 30 -52.97 -22.68 -19.91
CA GLU A 30 -52.35 -22.34 -18.62
C GLU A 30 -50.89 -22.75 -18.56
N LYS A 31 -50.56 -23.95 -19.07
CA LYS A 31 -49.17 -24.42 -19.12
C LYS A 31 -48.31 -23.52 -20.01
N LYS A 32 -48.79 -23.19 -21.21
CA LYS A 32 -48.06 -22.29 -22.13
C LYS A 32 -47.92 -20.88 -21.56
N ALA A 33 -48.94 -20.36 -20.89
CA ALA A 33 -48.89 -19.06 -20.21
C ALA A 33 -47.86 -19.08 -19.06
N MET A 34 -47.85 -20.14 -18.26
CA MET A 34 -46.90 -20.35 -17.17
C MET A 34 -45.46 -20.46 -17.69
N ASP A 35 -45.23 -21.22 -18.76
CA ASP A 35 -43.90 -21.37 -19.36
C ASP A 35 -43.40 -20.04 -19.94
N THR A 36 -44.28 -19.31 -20.65
CA THR A 36 -43.95 -17.98 -21.18
C THR A 36 -43.66 -16.97 -20.07
N PHE A 37 -44.46 -17.01 -18.98
CA PHE A 37 -44.26 -16.16 -17.82
C PHE A 37 -42.94 -16.47 -17.10
N LYS A 38 -42.58 -17.75 -16.93
CA LYS A 38 -41.30 -18.15 -16.34
C LYS A 38 -40.12 -17.66 -17.17
N ILE A 39 -40.19 -17.78 -18.50
CA ILE A 39 -39.15 -17.29 -19.41
C ILE A 39 -39.00 -15.77 -19.29
N TRP A 40 -40.12 -15.04 -19.36
CA TRP A 40 -40.13 -13.58 -19.22
C TRP A 40 -39.56 -13.15 -17.85
N MET A 41 -40.05 -13.74 -16.76
CA MET A 41 -39.63 -13.43 -15.40
C MET A 41 -38.14 -13.70 -15.19
N ASN A 42 -37.63 -14.84 -15.67
CA ASN A 42 -36.21 -15.15 -15.56
C ASN A 42 -35.36 -14.12 -16.32
N ASN A 43 -35.76 -13.76 -17.54
CA ASN A 43 -35.05 -12.76 -18.34
C ASN A 43 -35.06 -11.37 -17.67
N THR A 44 -36.21 -10.91 -17.19
CA THR A 44 -36.32 -9.61 -16.50
C THR A 44 -35.48 -9.60 -15.22
N LEU A 45 -35.53 -10.66 -14.40
CA LEU A 45 -34.74 -10.74 -13.18
C LEU A 45 -33.23 -10.79 -13.45
N ILE A 46 -32.81 -11.44 -14.54
CA ILE A 46 -31.41 -11.44 -14.97
C ILE A 46 -30.99 -10.03 -15.36
N THR A 47 -31.78 -9.33 -16.18
CA THR A 47 -31.48 -7.96 -16.60
C THR A 47 -31.38 -6.99 -15.43
N GLU A 48 -32.33 -7.04 -14.49
CA GLU A 48 -32.31 -6.19 -13.30
C GLU A 48 -31.10 -6.49 -12.41
N ARG A 49 -30.75 -7.77 -12.22
CA ARG A 49 -29.55 -8.15 -11.45
C ARG A 49 -28.27 -7.66 -12.12
N GLU A 50 -28.17 -7.75 -13.43
CA GLU A 50 -27.00 -7.27 -14.17
C GLU A 50 -26.90 -5.75 -14.09
N ASN A 51 -28.01 -5.02 -14.22
CA ASN A 51 -28.04 -3.56 -14.04
C ASN A 51 -27.60 -3.14 -12.62
N ILE A 52 -28.12 -3.82 -11.58
CA ILE A 52 -27.72 -3.57 -10.20
C ILE A 52 -26.23 -3.87 -10.01
N ARG A 53 -25.73 -5.02 -10.49
CA ARG A 53 -24.31 -5.37 -10.43
C ARG A 53 -23.43 -4.35 -11.14
N GLU A 54 -23.85 -3.89 -12.31
CA GLU A 54 -23.09 -2.90 -13.08
C GLU A 54 -23.05 -1.54 -12.37
N SER A 55 -24.16 -1.11 -11.75
CA SER A 55 -24.19 0.12 -10.96
C SER A 55 -23.28 0.05 -9.73
N ILE A 56 -23.35 -1.07 -9.00
CA ILE A 56 -22.50 -1.35 -7.83
C ILE A 56 -21.03 -1.38 -8.26
N ARG A 57 -20.72 -2.04 -9.39
CA ARG A 57 -19.36 -2.10 -9.93
C ARG A 57 -18.83 -0.71 -10.26
N LYS A 58 -19.61 0.12 -10.95
CA LYS A 58 -19.23 1.51 -11.28
C LYS A 58 -18.97 2.34 -10.04
N GLU A 59 -19.80 2.19 -9.01
CA GLU A 59 -19.62 2.87 -7.73
C GLU A 59 -18.34 2.41 -7.02
N TYR A 60 -18.08 1.10 -6.94
CA TYR A 60 -16.85 0.56 -6.38
C TYR A 60 -15.60 0.99 -7.16
N GLU A 61 -15.65 1.01 -8.49
CA GLU A 61 -14.53 1.50 -9.31
C GLU A 61 -14.25 2.98 -9.02
N ALA A 62 -15.28 3.82 -8.92
CA ALA A 62 -15.12 5.23 -8.57
C ALA A 62 -14.56 5.44 -7.15
N LEU A 63 -15.07 4.68 -6.17
CA LEU A 63 -14.56 4.68 -4.80
C LEU A 63 -13.11 4.20 -4.72
N PHE A 64 -12.77 3.16 -5.48
CA PHE A 64 -11.41 2.62 -5.54
C PHE A 64 -10.43 3.60 -6.19
N GLU A 65 -10.79 4.25 -7.28
CA GLU A 65 -9.96 5.29 -7.91
C GLU A 65 -9.78 6.51 -6.99
N LYS A 66 -10.84 6.90 -6.28
CA LYS A 66 -10.76 7.95 -5.25
C LYS A 66 -9.82 7.54 -4.13
N TRP A 67 -10.00 6.34 -3.56
CA TRP A 67 -9.12 5.80 -2.52
C TRP A 67 -7.66 5.71 -2.98
N LYS A 68 -7.40 5.25 -4.20
CA LYS A 68 -6.04 5.16 -4.77
C LYS A 68 -5.40 6.55 -4.89
N ARG A 69 -6.17 7.57 -5.28
CA ARG A 69 -5.71 8.96 -5.36
C ARG A 69 -5.37 9.50 -3.96
N ASP A 70 -6.29 9.34 -3.01
CA ASP A 70 -6.14 9.84 -1.64
C ASP A 70 -4.97 9.13 -0.91
N TYR A 71 -4.86 7.81 -1.04
CA TYR A 71 -3.83 6.98 -0.43
C TYR A 71 -2.44 7.21 -1.06
N SER A 72 -2.37 7.47 -2.36
CA SER A 72 -1.13 7.86 -3.04
C SER A 72 -0.58 9.18 -2.50
N ASP A 73 -1.45 10.14 -2.18
CA ASP A 73 -1.05 11.43 -1.63
C ASP A 73 -0.57 11.32 -0.18
N GLU A 74 -1.21 10.49 0.65
CA GLU A 74 -0.74 10.22 2.02
C GLU A 74 0.60 9.49 2.05
N ILE A 75 0.74 8.40 1.27
CA ILE A 75 2.01 7.68 1.16
C ILE A 75 3.11 8.59 0.62
N ARG A 76 2.83 9.39 -0.41
CA ARG A 76 3.79 10.34 -0.96
C ARG A 76 4.22 11.37 0.08
N LYS A 77 3.27 11.92 0.85
CA LYS A 77 3.58 12.87 1.94
C LYS A 77 4.43 12.23 3.04
N GLU A 78 4.10 11.01 3.46
CA GLU A 78 4.90 10.29 4.46
C GLU A 78 6.30 9.93 3.96
N ALA A 79 6.42 9.45 2.73
CA ALA A 79 7.70 9.12 2.11
C ALA A 79 8.58 10.37 1.95
N ILE A 80 7.99 11.49 1.50
CA ILE A 80 8.67 12.78 1.43
C ILE A 80 9.09 13.25 2.82
N LYS A 81 8.22 13.15 3.83
CA LYS A 81 8.55 13.57 5.20
C LYS A 81 9.71 12.75 5.78
N LYS A 82 9.66 11.42 5.66
CA LYS A 82 10.77 10.54 6.09
C LYS A 82 12.07 10.85 5.35
N SER A 83 12.00 11.07 4.03
CA SER A 83 13.15 11.44 3.23
C SER A 83 13.73 12.81 3.64
N GLN A 84 12.86 13.79 3.92
CA GLN A 84 13.26 15.11 4.42
C GLN A 84 13.89 15.02 5.81
N ASP A 85 13.37 14.20 6.71
CA ASP A 85 13.93 14.01 8.06
C ASP A 85 15.32 13.35 7.99
N VAL A 86 15.50 12.35 7.13
CA VAL A 86 16.81 11.73 6.87
C VAL A 86 17.79 12.73 6.24
N LEU A 87 17.34 13.50 5.24
CA LEU A 87 18.17 14.49 4.57
C LEU A 87 18.58 15.61 5.54
N LYS A 88 17.65 16.09 6.37
CA LYS A 88 17.93 17.07 7.42
C LYS A 88 18.96 16.55 8.41
N GLY A 89 18.85 15.29 8.85
CA GLY A 89 19.84 14.66 9.72
C GLY A 89 21.25 14.73 9.12
N LYS A 90 21.40 14.25 7.88
CA LYS A 90 22.70 14.25 7.16
C LYS A 90 23.27 15.64 6.92
N VAL A 91 22.43 16.61 6.57
CA VAL A 91 22.87 18.00 6.39
C VAL A 91 23.28 18.59 7.74
N THR A 92 22.51 18.32 8.80
CA THR A 92 22.81 18.77 10.17
C THR A 92 24.19 18.29 10.60
N GLU A 93 24.50 17.01 10.40
CA GLU A 93 25.82 16.42 10.71
C GLU A 93 27.00 17.19 10.09
N GLN A 94 26.81 17.76 8.90
CA GLN A 94 27.86 18.51 8.20
C GLN A 94 27.95 19.99 8.62
N ILE A 95 26.84 20.59 9.06
CA ILE A 95 26.80 22.02 9.42
C ILE A 95 26.95 22.29 10.92
N VAL A 96 26.80 21.27 11.78
CA VAL A 96 27.00 21.36 13.24
C VAL A 96 28.30 22.08 13.65
N PRO A 97 29.46 21.88 12.97
CA PRO A 97 30.68 22.61 13.33
C PRO A 97 30.57 24.13 13.29
N TYR A 98 29.61 24.67 12.54
CA TYR A 98 29.39 26.12 12.39
C TYR A 98 28.31 26.66 13.34
N PHE A 99 27.74 25.81 14.21
CA PHE A 99 26.72 26.25 15.15
C PHE A 99 27.36 27.01 16.32
N PRO A 100 26.70 28.04 16.88
CA PRO A 100 27.27 28.86 17.96
C PRO A 100 27.69 28.08 19.20
N ASP A 101 27.00 26.97 19.50
CA ASP A 101 27.24 26.16 20.69
C ASP A 101 28.24 25.00 20.46
N PHE A 102 28.86 24.91 19.27
CA PHE A 102 29.85 23.88 19.01
C PHE A 102 31.18 24.23 19.70
N PRO A 103 31.73 23.36 20.56
CA PRO A 103 32.80 23.73 21.50
C PRO A 103 34.21 23.82 20.88
N TYR A 104 34.34 23.61 19.57
CA TYR A 104 35.64 23.59 18.88
C TYR A 104 35.66 24.53 17.67
N ASP A 105 36.85 24.94 17.26
CA ASP A 105 37.02 25.72 16.04
C ASP A 105 36.60 24.89 14.80
N PRO A 106 35.63 25.36 13.99
CA PRO A 106 35.19 24.63 12.80
C PRO A 106 36.32 24.29 11.82
N ARG A 107 37.42 25.06 11.80
CA ARG A 107 38.59 24.85 10.92
C ARG A 107 39.42 23.62 11.32
N ASP A 108 39.32 23.21 12.59
CA ASP A 108 39.96 22.03 13.18
C ASP A 108 39.11 20.76 13.04
N VAL A 109 37.89 20.87 12.49
CA VAL A 109 36.96 19.75 12.35
C VAL A 109 37.04 19.12 10.96
N ARG A 110 37.03 17.80 10.90
CA ARG A 110 36.90 17.03 9.66
C ARG A 110 35.72 16.08 9.74
N PHE A 111 34.85 16.15 8.74
CA PHE A 111 33.76 15.20 8.56
C PHE A 111 34.28 13.89 7.95
N ILE A 112 33.92 12.75 8.55
CA ILE A 112 34.25 11.40 8.08
C ILE A 112 32.96 10.63 7.77
N GLY A 113 32.00 10.63 8.71
CA GLY A 113 30.76 9.86 8.65
C GLY A 113 30.83 8.53 9.39
N SER A 114 29.71 7.80 9.41
CA SER A 114 29.56 6.56 10.20
C SER A 114 30.74 5.58 10.07
N PRO A 115 31.27 5.04 11.19
CA PRO A 115 30.73 5.08 12.56
C PRO A 115 31.22 6.26 13.43
N VAL A 116 31.87 7.29 12.85
CA VAL A 116 32.25 8.53 13.55
C VAL A 116 32.04 9.73 12.63
N ASP A 117 31.05 10.57 12.91
CA ASP A 117 30.72 11.70 12.04
C ASP A 117 31.85 12.71 11.88
N LEU A 118 32.49 13.13 12.97
CA LEU A 118 33.55 14.14 12.94
C LEU A 118 34.81 13.71 13.70
N VAL A 119 35.97 14.21 13.25
CA VAL A 119 37.22 14.22 13.99
C VAL A 119 37.67 15.66 14.18
N VAL A 120 37.94 16.03 15.43
CA VAL A 120 38.41 17.36 15.80
C VAL A 120 39.89 17.29 16.16
N PHE A 121 40.71 18.15 15.57
CA PHE A 121 42.13 18.32 15.90
C PHE A 121 42.32 19.61 16.70
N SER A 122 41.85 19.61 17.94
CA SER A 122 41.73 20.83 18.76
C SER A 122 43.07 21.56 18.89
N GLY A 123 43.09 22.86 18.62
CA GLY A 123 44.26 23.73 18.75
C GLY A 123 45.11 23.83 17.48
N LEU A 124 44.87 22.97 16.47
CA LEU A 124 45.71 22.89 15.27
C LEU A 124 45.78 24.23 14.54
N ARG A 125 44.65 24.92 14.36
CA ARG A 125 44.62 26.19 13.60
C ARG A 125 44.94 27.42 14.42
N GLU A 126 44.57 27.44 15.69
CA GLU A 126 44.80 28.59 16.56
C GLU A 126 46.23 28.62 17.10
N LYS A 127 46.76 27.46 17.48
CA LYS A 127 48.03 27.33 18.22
C LYS A 127 49.14 26.61 17.44
N ASP A 128 48.84 26.09 16.24
CA ASP A 128 49.75 25.23 15.46
C ASP A 128 50.20 23.96 16.22
N ILE A 129 49.37 23.51 17.18
CA ILE A 129 49.60 22.33 18.02
C ILE A 129 48.27 21.59 18.17
N VAL A 130 48.29 20.25 18.12
CA VAL A 130 47.10 19.43 18.42
C VAL A 130 47.09 19.11 19.92
N ASP A 131 46.23 19.80 20.67
CA ASP A 131 46.00 19.57 22.11
C ASP A 131 45.28 18.23 22.34
N GLU A 132 44.28 17.95 21.52
CA GLU A 132 43.44 16.74 21.61
C GLU A 132 42.89 16.34 20.25
N ILE A 133 42.75 15.02 20.03
CA ILE A 133 41.99 14.47 18.90
C ILE A 133 40.67 13.91 19.43
N VAL A 134 39.55 14.52 19.04
CA VAL A 134 38.21 14.14 19.53
C VAL A 134 37.41 13.48 18.41
N PHE A 135 36.93 12.27 18.66
CA PHE A 135 35.97 11.58 17.79
C PHE A 135 34.55 11.95 18.24
N VAL A 136 33.75 12.54 17.36
CA VAL A 136 32.42 13.04 17.67
C VAL A 136 31.40 12.35 16.78
N GLU A 137 30.38 11.78 17.41
CA GLU A 137 29.18 11.25 16.76
C GLU A 137 28.02 12.21 17.02
N ILE A 138 27.33 12.63 15.97
CA ILE A 138 26.23 13.59 16.06
C ILE A 138 24.90 12.82 16.10
N LYS A 139 24.06 13.14 17.08
CA LYS A 139 22.71 12.59 17.17
C LYS A 139 21.67 13.67 16.94
N THR A 140 20.82 13.43 15.94
CA THR A 140 19.68 14.28 15.63
C THR A 140 18.37 13.63 16.08
N GLY A 141 17.52 14.41 16.77
CA GLY A 141 16.20 13.96 17.22
C GLY A 141 16.24 12.80 18.23
N LYS A 142 15.62 11.66 17.88
CA LYS A 142 15.52 10.46 18.74
C LYS A 142 16.48 9.34 18.32
N SER A 143 17.51 9.64 17.51
CA SER A 143 18.43 8.61 17.04
C SER A 143 19.21 8.00 18.20
N ARG A 144 19.30 6.67 18.20
CA ARG A 144 20.07 5.90 19.17
C ARG A 144 21.43 5.54 18.58
N GLN A 145 22.41 5.35 19.45
CA GLN A 145 23.73 4.91 19.05
C GLN A 145 23.67 3.49 18.44
N SER A 146 24.27 3.32 17.26
CA SER A 146 24.36 2.03 16.58
C SER A 146 25.38 1.10 17.25
N GLU A 147 25.27 -0.21 16.99
CA GLU A 147 26.23 -1.18 17.53
C GLU A 147 27.66 -0.95 17.03
N ASN A 148 27.84 -0.39 15.83
CA ASN A 148 29.17 -0.05 15.31
C ASN A 148 29.75 1.17 16.02
N GLU A 149 28.96 2.22 16.25
CA GLU A 149 29.38 3.38 17.03
C GLU A 149 29.76 3.01 18.46
N LYS A 150 29.00 2.12 19.13
CA LYS A 150 29.34 1.62 20.47
C LYS A 150 30.68 0.88 20.50
N LYS A 151 30.96 0.07 19.47
CA LYS A 151 32.24 -0.65 19.36
C LYS A 151 33.41 0.32 19.18
N VAL A 152 33.23 1.38 18.38
CA VAL A 152 34.25 2.40 18.19
C VAL A 152 34.46 3.21 19.47
N GLU A 153 33.39 3.64 20.13
CA GLU A 153 33.46 4.32 21.43
C GLU A 153 34.20 3.46 22.47
N ASP A 154 33.90 2.17 22.57
CA ASP A 154 34.61 1.24 23.46
C ASP A 154 36.10 1.11 23.11
N ALA A 155 36.45 1.10 21.82
CA ALA A 155 37.84 1.08 21.39
C ALA A 155 38.59 2.36 21.81
N VAL A 156 37.98 3.52 21.59
CA VAL A 156 38.52 4.83 21.99
C VAL A 156 38.68 4.92 23.51
N ARG A 157 37.62 4.58 24.28
CA ARG A 157 37.65 4.58 25.76
C ARG A 157 38.71 3.65 26.35
N LYS A 158 39.03 2.54 25.67
CA LYS A 158 40.10 1.60 26.06
C LYS A 158 41.48 1.98 25.53
N GLY A 159 41.63 3.15 24.91
CA GLY A 159 42.91 3.63 24.37
C GLY A 159 43.41 2.85 23.16
N ARG A 160 42.53 2.09 22.47
CA ARG A 160 42.89 1.30 21.28
C ARG A 160 42.90 2.17 20.01
N VAL A 161 43.68 3.26 20.06
CA VAL A 161 43.83 4.24 18.98
C VAL A 161 45.31 4.33 18.61
N SER A 162 45.63 4.37 17.32
CA SER A 162 47.03 4.44 16.86
C SER A 162 47.17 5.27 15.58
N TYR A 163 48.26 6.04 15.50
CA TYR A 163 48.66 6.76 14.29
C TYR A 163 49.63 5.90 13.46
N ARG A 164 49.40 5.79 12.15
CA ARG A 164 50.22 5.02 11.20
C ARG A 164 50.34 5.79 9.89
N VAL A 165 51.55 5.84 9.34
CA VAL A 165 51.81 6.39 8.00
C VAL A 165 52.00 5.22 7.05
N ILE A 166 51.14 5.11 6.04
CA ILE A 166 51.24 4.08 4.99
C ILE A 166 51.60 4.79 3.70
N SER A 167 52.79 4.49 3.15
CA SER A 167 53.24 4.99 1.86
C SER A 167 52.99 3.95 0.77
N LEU A 168 52.20 4.28 -0.25
CA LEU A 168 52.03 3.46 -1.45
C LEU A 168 53.12 3.84 -2.46
N SER A 169 53.89 2.85 -2.96
CA SER A 169 54.83 3.08 -4.06
C SER A 169 54.06 3.21 -5.38
N LYS A 170 54.57 3.99 -6.33
CA LYS A 170 53.91 4.37 -7.60
C LYS A 170 53.66 3.22 -8.60
N GLY A 171 53.67 1.95 -8.18
CA GLY A 171 53.58 0.79 -9.07
C GLY A 171 52.44 -0.19 -8.79
N THR A 172 51.42 0.16 -8.00
CA THR A 172 50.38 -0.79 -7.58
C THR A 172 48.95 -0.24 -7.70
N LEU A 173 48.69 0.57 -8.73
CA LEU A 173 47.34 0.89 -9.20
C LEU A 173 47.26 0.65 -10.71
#